data_AF-G0P8H0-F1
#
_entry.id   AF-G0P8H0-F1
#
_cell.length_a   1.000
_cell.length_b   1.000
_cell.length_c   1.000
_cell.angle_alpha   90.00
_cell.angle_beta   90.00
_cell.angle_gamma   90.00
#
_symmetry.space_group_name_H-M   'P 1'
#
loop_
_entity.id
_entity.type
_entity.pdbx_description
1 polymer ?
#
loop_
_entity_poly.entity_id
_entity_poly.type
_entity_poly.pdbx_seq_one_letter_code
_entity_poly.pdbx_strand_id
1 'polypeptide(L)'
;MSTVLYFDTLEFQVEKTERFAKTANCSAPADSKLSKNQQETFMMECLQKLDGMELLRIQRELEDAGYPLYDGLIVREPLIQEVPIPQLFDNPKKTPSMVGCTIAELDRYMAYHDIAKTMGYENYEECDEKYRKDKENKKFEFGVHADETLAILAQTKLRVDKLLNENIPTFLYEYTYPKHAAHTDDLSYIMGVHTFEKDENEVHLAKVYQDMFMNFVKTGDPGLGFEATNKEKSSYFNVYWNETTGEKPVMENGFEEKVVKYFLEEMFEFDRNVTAAKKLKYMRVPTARFYSTDVASDEQVPYMFISMFLISLIFLTGCLIGKYCCPATRDRHLYIRLDGNDHDWHTVKNF
;
A
#
# COMPACT_ATOMS: atom_id res chain seq x y z
N MET A 1 6.94 4.93 -12.29
CA MET A 1 6.43 3.58 -12.54
C MET A 1 5.39 3.25 -11.49
N SER A 2 4.23 2.89 -11.99
CA SER A 2 3.14 2.19 -11.33
C SER A 2 3.62 0.92 -10.64
N THR A 3 3.04 0.63 -9.48
CA THR A 3 3.11 -0.68 -8.84
C THR A 3 1.88 -0.81 -7.98
N VAL A 4 1.44 -2.05 -7.79
CA VAL A 4 0.49 -2.40 -6.74
C VAL A 4 1.17 -2.13 -5.39
N LEU A 5 0.52 -1.38 -4.49
CA LEU A 5 0.97 -1.30 -3.10
C LEU A 5 0.41 -2.46 -2.29
N TYR A 6 1.29 -3.37 -1.88
CA TYR A 6 0.93 -4.50 -1.03
C TYR A 6 1.35 -4.25 0.42
N PHE A 7 0.39 -4.35 1.34
CA PHE A 7 0.64 -4.26 2.77
C PHE A 7 0.35 -5.59 3.46
N ASP A 8 1.39 -6.14 4.07
CA ASP A 8 1.33 -7.32 4.92
C ASP A 8 0.91 -6.95 6.34
N THR A 9 0.37 -7.94 7.06
CA THR A 9 0.19 -7.82 8.51
C THR A 9 1.53 -7.95 9.22
N LEU A 10 1.63 -7.35 10.41
CA LEU A 10 2.83 -7.48 11.24
C LEU A 10 3.08 -8.95 11.61
N GLU A 11 2.01 -9.67 11.95
CA GLU A 11 2.07 -11.08 12.35
C GLU A 11 2.66 -11.94 11.23
N PHE A 12 2.25 -11.70 9.98
CA PHE A 12 2.75 -12.43 8.82
C PHE A 12 4.25 -12.17 8.59
N GLN A 13 4.69 -10.92 8.73
CA GLN A 13 6.10 -10.54 8.57
C GLN A 13 6.99 -11.06 9.71
N VAL A 14 6.47 -11.09 10.94
CA VAL A 14 7.13 -11.75 12.07
C VAL A 14 7.30 -13.24 11.80
N GLU A 15 6.25 -13.93 11.34
CA GLU A 15 6.33 -15.36 11.01
C GLU A 15 7.35 -15.63 9.88
N LYS A 16 7.36 -14.82 8.81
CA LYS A 16 8.37 -14.89 7.74
C LYS A 16 9.78 -14.74 8.32
N THR A 17 9.99 -13.76 9.20
CA THR A 17 11.30 -13.49 9.83
C THR A 17 11.75 -14.63 10.74
N GLU A 18 10.86 -15.16 11.57
CA GLU A 18 11.17 -16.29 12.47
C GLU A 18 11.55 -17.55 11.68
N ARG A 19 10.84 -17.82 10.57
CA ARG A 19 11.16 -18.92 9.66
C ARG A 19 12.55 -18.74 9.04
N PHE A 20 12.84 -17.56 8.52
CA PHE A 20 14.14 -17.24 7.95
C PHE A 20 15.26 -17.45 8.97
N ALA A 21 15.10 -16.89 10.18
CA ALA A 21 16.06 -17.01 11.26
C ALA A 21 16.29 -18.47 11.67
N LYS A 22 15.23 -19.28 11.69
CA LYS A 22 15.34 -20.72 11.98
C LYS A 22 16.19 -21.43 10.94
N THR A 23 15.94 -21.18 9.64
CA THR A 23 16.73 -21.77 8.55
C THR A 23 18.18 -21.30 8.58
N ALA A 24 18.41 -20.05 8.99
CA ALA A 24 19.73 -19.46 9.17
C ALA A 24 20.47 -19.93 10.45
N ASN A 25 19.87 -20.80 11.27
CA ASN A 25 20.36 -21.18 12.61
C ASN A 25 20.57 -19.98 13.56
N CYS A 26 19.77 -18.93 13.40
CA CYS A 26 19.78 -17.71 14.20
C CYS A 26 18.61 -17.61 15.19
N SER A 27 17.80 -18.65 15.35
CA SER A 27 16.80 -18.69 16.42
C SER A 27 17.45 -18.78 17.80
N ALA A 28 16.87 -18.10 18.78
CA ALA A 28 17.31 -18.24 20.17
C ALA A 28 17.20 -19.70 20.65
N PRO A 29 18.14 -20.20 21.48
CA PRO A 29 18.06 -21.55 21.99
C PRO A 29 16.77 -21.79 22.79
N ALA A 30 16.11 -22.93 22.56
CA ALA A 30 14.82 -23.27 23.18
C ALA A 30 14.87 -23.30 24.72
N ASP A 31 16.02 -23.64 25.30
CA ASP A 31 16.24 -23.71 26.76
C ASP A 31 16.71 -22.37 27.37
N SER A 32 16.76 -21.31 26.56
CA SER A 32 17.24 -20.00 27.03
C SER A 32 16.18 -19.31 27.89
N LYS A 33 16.57 -18.81 29.07
CA LYS A 33 15.71 -17.97 29.94
C LYS A 33 15.60 -16.52 29.41
N LEU A 34 15.78 -16.33 28.11
CA LEU A 34 15.78 -15.02 27.48
C LEU A 34 14.33 -14.51 27.38
N SER A 35 14.13 -13.22 27.69
CA SER A 35 12.86 -12.55 27.38
C SER A 35 12.66 -12.46 25.86
N LYS A 36 11.42 -12.20 25.42
CA LYS A 36 11.10 -12.04 23.99
C LYS A 36 12.03 -11.02 23.30
N ASN A 37 12.21 -9.84 23.88
CA ASN A 37 13.09 -8.80 23.33
C ASN A 37 14.55 -9.27 23.23
N GLN A 38 15.03 -10.07 24.19
CA GLN A 38 16.38 -10.63 24.14
C GLN A 38 16.53 -11.69 23.05
N GLN A 39 15.49 -12.49 22.82
CA GLN A 39 15.47 -13.47 21.72
C GLN A 39 15.47 -12.78 20.35
N GLU A 40 14.68 -11.72 20.18
CA GLU A 40 14.65 -10.91 18.97
C GLU A 40 15.99 -10.19 18.72
N THR A 41 16.60 -9.64 19.76
CA THR A 41 17.94 -9.01 19.66
C THR A 41 18.99 -10.02 19.26
N PHE A 42 18.99 -11.21 19.88
CA PHE A 42 19.90 -12.30 19.52
C PHE A 42 19.74 -12.72 18.05
N MET A 43 18.50 -12.88 17.60
CA MET A 43 18.18 -13.23 16.22
C MET A 43 18.71 -12.19 15.23
N MET A 44 18.43 -10.91 15.48
CA MET A 44 18.92 -9.80 14.66
C MET A 44 20.45 -9.78 14.59
N GLU A 45 21.13 -9.82 15.74
CA GLU A 45 22.60 -9.79 15.79
C GLU A 45 23.24 -11.00 15.12
N CYS A 46 22.59 -12.18 15.17
CA CYS A 46 23.06 -13.37 14.48
C CYS A 46 22.94 -13.20 12.96
N LEU A 47 21.77 -12.79 12.47
CA LEU A 47 21.53 -12.60 11.04
C LEU A 47 22.48 -11.54 10.44
N GLN A 48 22.74 -10.45 11.17
CA GLN A 48 23.67 -9.40 10.75
C GLN A 48 25.14 -9.85 10.65
N LYS A 49 25.51 -10.98 11.26
CA LYS A 49 26.86 -11.55 11.17
C LYS A 49 27.02 -12.51 9.99
N LEU A 50 25.94 -12.93 9.35
CA LEU A 50 26.00 -13.79 8.18
C LEU A 50 26.41 -13.00 6.94
N ASP A 51 27.08 -13.69 6.01
CA ASP A 51 27.43 -13.11 4.73
C ASP A 51 26.17 -12.86 3.88
N GLY A 52 26.17 -11.77 3.11
CA GLY A 52 25.02 -11.41 2.27
C GLY A 52 24.64 -12.50 1.25
N MET A 53 25.62 -13.23 0.71
CA MET A 53 25.35 -14.34 -0.21
C MET A 53 24.71 -15.52 0.50
N GLU A 54 25.04 -15.74 1.78
CA GLU A 54 24.39 -16.79 2.57
C GLU A 54 22.95 -16.42 2.89
N LEU A 55 22.67 -15.17 3.25
CA LEU A 55 21.31 -14.67 3.43
C LEU A 55 20.47 -14.83 2.15
N LEU A 56 21.04 -14.47 0.99
CA LEU A 56 20.37 -14.64 -0.31
C LEU A 56 20.14 -16.12 -0.65
N ARG A 57 21.11 -16.99 -0.36
CA ARG A 57 20.97 -18.44 -0.56
C ARG A 57 19.81 -19.00 0.27
N ILE A 58 19.71 -18.60 1.54
CA ILE A 58 18.62 -19.00 2.44
C ILE A 58 17.27 -18.48 1.96
N GLN A 59 17.22 -17.23 1.50
CA GLN A 59 16.01 -16.66 0.91
C GLN A 59 15.51 -17.53 -0.25
N ARG A 60 16.39 -17.85 -1.21
CA ARG A 60 16.05 -18.66 -2.38
C ARG A 60 15.65 -20.09 -2.02
N GLU A 61 16.34 -20.70 -1.06
CA GLU A 61 15.98 -22.02 -0.54
C GLU A 61 14.54 -22.06 0.00
N LEU A 62 14.12 -21.01 0.70
CA LEU A 62 12.77 -20.91 1.24
C LEU A 62 11.73 -20.63 0.15
N GLU A 63 12.04 -19.77 -0.82
CA GLU A 63 11.17 -19.49 -1.96
C GLU A 63 10.99 -20.75 -2.84
N ASP A 64 12.05 -21.49 -3.13
CA ASP A 64 12.02 -22.75 -3.89
C ASP A 64 11.24 -23.85 -3.14
N ALA A 65 11.22 -23.80 -1.81
CA ALA A 65 10.39 -24.67 -0.97
C ALA A 65 8.89 -24.26 -0.97
N GLY A 66 8.51 -23.22 -1.69
CA GLY A 66 7.14 -22.74 -1.83
C GLY A 66 6.67 -21.83 -0.69
N TYR A 67 7.60 -21.32 0.14
CA TYR A 67 7.24 -20.27 1.09
C TYR A 67 6.99 -18.93 0.38
N PRO A 68 6.19 -18.02 0.96
CA PRO A 68 6.01 -16.69 0.43
C PRO A 68 7.34 -15.97 0.20
N LEU A 69 7.37 -15.11 -0.82
CA LEU A 69 8.51 -14.26 -1.11
C LEU A 69 8.84 -13.37 0.10
N TYR A 70 10.12 -13.03 0.24
CA TYR A 70 10.59 -12.09 1.25
C TYR A 70 10.44 -10.65 0.73
N ASP A 71 9.20 -10.30 0.43
CA ASP A 71 8.73 -8.99 -0.01
C ASP A 71 7.67 -8.44 0.97
N GLY A 72 6.94 -7.41 0.53
CA GLY A 72 5.83 -6.82 1.26
C GLY A 72 6.25 -5.66 2.18
N LEU A 73 5.34 -4.72 2.35
CA LEU A 73 5.50 -3.59 3.26
C LEU A 73 4.56 -3.75 4.45
N ILE A 74 4.96 -3.28 5.62
CA ILE A 74 4.04 -3.10 6.75
C ILE A 74 3.70 -1.63 6.88
N VAL A 75 2.43 -1.32 7.13
CA VAL A 75 2.04 0.03 7.52
C VAL A 75 2.49 0.25 8.96
N ARG A 76 3.70 0.77 9.14
CA ARG A 76 4.28 1.00 10.46
C ARG A 76 5.28 2.15 10.49
N GLU A 77 5.22 2.93 11.56
CA GLU A 77 6.18 4.00 11.81
C GLU A 77 7.62 3.44 12.02
N PRO A 78 8.67 4.22 11.72
CA PRO A 78 8.62 5.62 11.27
C PRO A 78 8.53 5.80 9.75
N LEU A 79 8.62 4.71 8.96
CA LEU A 79 8.70 4.80 7.50
C LEU A 79 7.33 5.08 6.86
N ILE A 80 6.28 4.43 7.36
CA ILE A 80 4.91 4.54 6.85
C ILE A 80 4.00 4.93 8.01
N GLN A 81 3.21 5.99 7.84
CA GLN A 81 2.28 6.43 8.88
C GLN A 81 1.26 5.33 9.20
N GLU A 82 1.01 5.05 10.48
CA GLU A 82 0.02 4.06 10.94
C GLU A 82 -1.43 4.56 10.74
N VAL A 83 -1.87 4.59 9.48
CA VAL A 83 -3.23 4.93 9.05
C VAL A 83 -3.80 3.83 8.16
N PRO A 84 -5.14 3.69 8.06
CA PRO A 84 -5.75 2.80 7.07
C PRO A 84 -5.20 3.05 5.66
N ILE A 85 -5.02 1.99 4.86
CA ILE A 85 -4.45 2.07 3.50
C ILE A 85 -5.08 3.17 2.64
N PRO A 86 -6.42 3.35 2.60
CA PRO A 86 -7.04 4.42 1.81
C PRO A 86 -6.66 5.84 2.23
N GLN A 87 -6.15 6.01 3.46
CA GLN A 87 -5.76 7.28 4.06
C GLN A 87 -4.25 7.57 3.94
N LEU A 88 -3.44 6.61 3.47
CA LEU A 88 -1.99 6.80 3.30
C LEU A 88 -1.65 7.98 2.39
N PHE A 89 -2.56 8.33 1.50
CA PHE A 89 -2.39 9.41 0.53
C PHE A 89 -3.17 10.69 0.89
N ASP A 90 -3.76 10.78 2.08
CA ASP A 90 -4.57 11.94 2.47
C ASP A 90 -3.73 13.19 2.77
N ASN A 91 -2.45 13.03 3.07
CA ASN A 91 -1.53 14.13 3.38
C ASN A 91 -0.30 14.13 2.46
N PRO A 92 -0.48 14.32 1.13
CA PRO A 92 0.63 14.33 0.20
C PRO A 92 1.54 15.53 0.43
N LYS A 93 2.84 15.34 0.17
CA LYS A 93 3.78 16.47 0.08
C LYS A 93 3.42 17.33 -1.14
N LYS A 94 3.55 18.65 -1.02
CA LYS A 94 3.29 19.62 -2.10
C LYS A 94 4.37 19.62 -3.17
N THR A 95 4.56 18.48 -3.84
CA THR A 95 5.57 18.27 -4.88
C THR A 95 4.85 17.95 -6.20
N PRO A 96 5.11 18.71 -7.28
CA PRO A 96 4.60 18.36 -8.59
C PRO A 96 4.92 16.91 -8.92
N SER A 97 3.94 16.18 -9.45
CA SER A 97 4.06 14.74 -9.64
C SER A 97 3.71 14.34 -11.07
N MET A 98 4.56 13.53 -11.70
CA MET A 98 4.24 12.86 -12.95
C MET A 98 4.06 11.38 -12.64
N VAL A 99 2.89 10.84 -12.97
CA VAL A 99 2.46 9.49 -12.62
C VAL A 99 1.89 8.84 -13.87
N GLY A 100 2.13 7.55 -14.05
CA GLY A 100 1.55 6.81 -15.16
C GLY A 100 1.87 5.34 -15.08
N CYS A 101 1.28 4.63 -16.02
CA CYS A 101 1.29 3.19 -16.17
C CYS A 101 1.30 2.80 -17.65
N THR A 102 1.58 1.53 -17.92
CA THR A 102 1.35 0.93 -19.22
C THR A 102 -0.05 0.31 -19.27
N ILE A 103 -0.62 0.16 -20.47
CA ILE A 103 -1.96 -0.41 -20.62
C ILE A 103 -2.01 -1.91 -20.25
N ALA A 104 -0.88 -2.62 -20.34
CA ALA A 104 -0.82 -4.08 -20.20
C ALA A 104 0.13 -4.56 -19.07
N GLU A 105 0.40 -3.70 -18.07
CA GLU A 105 1.32 -3.90 -16.94
C GLU A 105 1.65 -5.38 -16.65
N LEU A 106 0.71 -6.12 -16.09
CA LEU A 106 0.94 -7.49 -15.62
C LEU A 106 0.10 -8.53 -16.37
N ASP A 107 -0.37 -8.17 -17.57
CA ASP A 107 -1.20 -9.05 -18.42
C ASP A 107 -0.45 -10.31 -18.89
N ARG A 108 0.88 -10.35 -18.75
CA ARG A 108 1.68 -11.55 -19.04
C ARG A 108 1.50 -12.68 -18.02
N TYR A 109 1.20 -12.35 -16.76
CA TYR A 109 1.19 -13.34 -15.68
C TYR A 109 -0.22 -13.90 -15.40
N MET A 110 -1.28 -13.13 -15.71
CA MET A 110 -2.70 -13.53 -15.55
C MET A 110 -3.00 -14.27 -14.23
N ALA A 111 -2.28 -13.91 -13.17
CA ALA A 111 -2.41 -14.55 -11.87
C ALA A 111 -3.66 -14.03 -11.14
N TYR A 112 -4.19 -14.85 -10.24
CA TYR A 112 -5.19 -14.38 -9.29
C TYR A 112 -4.57 -13.32 -8.39
N HIS A 113 -5.25 -12.19 -8.26
CA HIS A 113 -4.88 -11.15 -7.31
C HIS A 113 -6.11 -10.56 -6.63
N ASP A 114 -6.04 -10.43 -5.30
CA ASP A 114 -7.11 -9.80 -4.52
C ASP A 114 -7.01 -8.27 -4.62
N ILE A 115 -7.67 -7.73 -5.64
CA ILE A 115 -7.75 -6.29 -5.89
C ILE A 115 -8.42 -5.60 -4.70
N ALA A 116 -9.45 -6.21 -4.11
CA ALA A 116 -10.22 -5.61 -3.03
C ALA A 116 -9.38 -5.36 -1.79
N LYS A 117 -8.57 -6.35 -1.39
CA LYS A 117 -7.62 -6.23 -0.28
C LYS A 117 -6.60 -5.14 -0.56
N THR A 118 -6.09 -5.11 -1.79
CA THR A 118 -5.05 -4.16 -2.19
C THR A 118 -5.56 -2.72 -2.27
N MET A 119 -6.80 -2.52 -2.69
CA MET A 119 -7.47 -1.21 -2.65
C MET A 119 -7.79 -0.74 -1.24
N GLY A 120 -7.64 -1.62 -0.23
CA GLY A 120 -7.86 -1.29 1.17
C GLY A 120 -9.33 -1.17 1.56
N TYR A 121 -10.23 -1.91 0.90
CA TYR A 121 -11.64 -1.97 1.31
C TYR A 121 -11.77 -2.61 2.70
N GLU A 122 -12.72 -2.11 3.50
CA GLU A 122 -12.95 -2.61 4.85
C GLU A 122 -13.44 -4.07 4.83
N ASN A 123 -14.28 -4.39 3.83
CA ASN A 123 -14.89 -5.70 3.62
C ASN A 123 -14.30 -6.36 2.35
N TYR A 124 -12.97 -6.48 2.31
CA TYR A 124 -12.27 -6.93 1.12
C TYR A 124 -12.72 -8.32 0.63
N GLU A 125 -13.04 -9.25 1.53
CA GLU A 125 -13.52 -10.60 1.16
C GLU A 125 -14.83 -10.54 0.38
N GLU A 126 -15.84 -9.82 0.91
CA GLU A 126 -17.12 -9.64 0.21
C GLU A 126 -16.97 -8.86 -1.11
N CYS A 127 -16.02 -7.94 -1.17
CA CYS A 127 -15.73 -7.16 -2.37
C CYS A 127 -15.04 -8.02 -3.46
N ASP A 128 -14.07 -8.88 -3.11
CA ASP A 128 -13.46 -9.83 -4.06
C ASP A 128 -14.53 -10.80 -4.55
N GLU A 129 -15.33 -11.39 -3.66
CA GLU A 129 -16.44 -12.29 -4.06
C GLU A 129 -17.39 -11.62 -5.06
N LYS A 130 -17.78 -10.36 -4.82
CA LYS A 130 -18.60 -9.58 -5.75
C LYS A 130 -17.89 -9.41 -7.09
N TYR A 131 -16.61 -9.02 -7.09
CA TYR A 131 -15.82 -8.85 -8.30
C TYR A 131 -15.73 -10.13 -9.12
N ARG A 132 -15.40 -11.27 -8.49
CA ARG A 132 -15.35 -12.58 -9.14
C ARG A 132 -16.68 -12.94 -9.78
N LYS A 133 -17.78 -12.74 -9.05
CA LYS A 133 -19.12 -13.01 -9.56
C LYS A 133 -19.49 -12.08 -10.71
N ASP A 134 -19.18 -10.80 -10.64
CA ASP A 134 -19.49 -9.85 -11.71
C ASP A 134 -18.66 -10.14 -12.98
N LYS A 135 -17.40 -10.56 -12.83
CA LYS A 135 -16.51 -11.01 -13.91
C LYS A 135 -17.03 -12.29 -14.57
N GLU A 136 -17.41 -13.30 -13.77
CA GLU A 136 -18.01 -14.55 -14.28
C GLU A 136 -19.31 -14.30 -15.05
N ASN A 137 -20.16 -13.42 -14.53
CA ASN A 137 -21.44 -13.05 -15.14
C ASN A 137 -21.29 -12.04 -16.30
N LYS A 138 -20.08 -11.64 -16.67
CA LYS A 138 -19.80 -10.65 -17.73
C LYS A 138 -20.59 -9.34 -17.56
N LYS A 139 -20.82 -8.93 -16.31
CA LYS A 139 -21.50 -7.65 -16.04
C LYS A 139 -20.63 -6.45 -16.37
N PHE A 140 -19.31 -6.65 -16.37
CA PHE A 140 -18.32 -5.66 -16.74
C PHE A 140 -17.28 -6.29 -17.66
N GLU A 141 -16.93 -5.59 -18.74
CA GLU A 141 -15.89 -5.98 -19.68
C GLU A 141 -14.68 -5.05 -19.53
N PHE A 142 -13.66 -5.54 -18.84
CA PHE A 142 -12.38 -4.86 -18.62
C PHE A 142 -11.30 -5.32 -19.61
N GLY A 143 -11.69 -5.73 -20.82
CA GLY A 143 -10.73 -6.32 -21.78
C GLY A 143 -10.07 -7.60 -21.24
N VAL A 144 -8.88 -7.91 -21.76
CA VAL A 144 -8.06 -9.06 -21.33
C VAL A 144 -6.96 -8.55 -20.40
N HIS A 145 -7.35 -8.05 -19.23
CA HIS A 145 -6.42 -7.59 -18.21
C HIS A 145 -6.27 -8.58 -17.05
N ALA A 146 -5.03 -8.71 -16.56
CA ALA A 146 -4.76 -9.37 -15.29
C ALA A 146 -5.37 -8.57 -14.13
N ASP A 147 -5.69 -9.25 -13.03
CA ASP A 147 -6.24 -8.58 -11.85
C ASP A 147 -5.25 -7.53 -11.30
N GLU A 148 -3.95 -7.79 -11.35
CA GLU A 148 -2.92 -6.84 -10.94
C GLU A 148 -2.85 -5.61 -11.84
N THR A 149 -3.02 -5.76 -13.16
CA THR A 149 -3.12 -4.62 -14.08
C THR A 149 -4.29 -3.72 -13.68
N LEU A 150 -5.47 -4.31 -13.44
CA LEU A 150 -6.65 -3.55 -12.99
C LEU A 150 -6.40 -2.84 -11.65
N ALA A 151 -5.71 -3.50 -10.71
CA ALA A 151 -5.31 -2.90 -9.45
C ALA A 151 -4.35 -1.71 -9.65
N ILE A 152 -3.36 -1.83 -10.53
CA ILE A 152 -2.42 -0.76 -10.87
C ILE A 152 -3.16 0.45 -11.45
N LEU A 153 -4.03 0.24 -12.43
CA LEU A 153 -4.78 1.31 -13.09
C LEU A 153 -5.66 2.05 -12.06
N ALA A 154 -6.41 1.30 -11.23
CA ALA A 154 -7.24 1.88 -10.19
C ALA A 154 -6.44 2.65 -9.13
N GLN A 155 -5.33 2.09 -8.63
CA GLN A 155 -4.49 2.77 -7.63
C GLN A 155 -3.77 4.00 -8.19
N THR A 156 -3.32 3.92 -9.44
CA THR A 156 -2.73 5.06 -10.14
C THR A 156 -3.69 6.23 -10.17
N LYS A 157 -4.95 5.97 -10.57
CA LYS A 157 -5.98 7.01 -10.56
C LYS A 157 -6.31 7.51 -9.16
N LEU A 158 -6.48 6.61 -8.18
CA LEU A 158 -6.74 6.99 -6.79
C LEU A 158 -5.66 7.94 -6.26
N ARG A 159 -4.38 7.64 -6.51
CA ARG A 159 -3.26 8.48 -6.09
C ARG A 159 -3.28 9.85 -6.79
N VAL A 160 -3.54 9.89 -8.09
CA VAL A 160 -3.66 11.15 -8.85
C VAL A 160 -4.79 12.00 -8.27
N ASP A 161 -5.95 11.41 -7.97
CA ASP A 161 -7.07 12.16 -7.40
C ASP A 161 -6.76 12.75 -6.02
N LYS A 162 -6.02 12.00 -5.18
CA LYS A 162 -5.57 12.50 -3.88
C LYS A 162 -4.63 13.69 -4.01
N LEU A 163 -3.70 13.66 -4.98
CA LEU A 163 -2.82 14.79 -5.26
C LEU A 163 -3.60 16.02 -5.77
N LEU A 164 -4.54 15.81 -6.69
CA LEU A 164 -5.36 16.88 -7.26
C LEU A 164 -6.31 17.51 -6.24
N ASN A 165 -6.85 16.73 -5.30
CA ASN A 165 -7.67 17.25 -4.18
C ASN A 165 -6.91 18.29 -3.34
N GLU A 166 -5.61 18.11 -3.20
CA GLU A 166 -4.72 19.03 -2.48
C GLU A 166 -4.14 20.13 -3.37
N ASN A 167 -4.68 20.31 -4.59
CA ASN A 167 -4.25 21.28 -5.59
C ASN A 167 -2.76 21.14 -5.96
N ILE A 168 -2.24 19.91 -5.95
CA ILE A 168 -0.86 19.62 -6.35
C ILE A 168 -0.81 19.44 -7.88
N PRO A 169 0.07 20.17 -8.61
CA PRO A 169 0.27 19.96 -10.03
C PRO A 169 0.62 18.50 -10.33
N THR A 170 -0.26 17.82 -11.07
CA THR A 170 -0.15 16.39 -11.33
C THR A 170 -0.34 16.13 -12.81
N PHE A 171 0.53 15.30 -13.38
CA PHE A 171 0.56 14.93 -14.80
C PHE A 171 0.37 13.41 -14.90
N LEU A 172 -0.80 12.97 -15.37
CA LEU A 172 -1.12 11.56 -15.59
C LEU A 172 -0.85 11.18 -17.05
N TYR A 173 -0.08 10.11 -17.28
CA TYR A 173 0.13 9.54 -18.61
C TYR A 173 -0.24 8.04 -18.64
N GLU A 174 -0.50 7.53 -19.83
CA GLU A 174 -0.65 6.11 -20.08
C GLU A 174 0.09 5.70 -21.35
N TYR A 175 0.85 4.60 -21.28
CA TYR A 175 1.43 3.99 -22.48
C TYR A 175 0.47 2.98 -23.09
N THR A 176 -0.16 3.36 -24.19
CA THR A 176 -1.19 2.55 -24.87
C THR A 176 -0.69 1.90 -26.16
N TYR A 177 0.56 2.17 -26.58
CA TYR A 177 1.15 1.47 -27.72
C TYR A 177 1.25 -0.03 -27.41
N PRO A 178 0.71 -0.93 -28.24
CA PRO A 178 0.46 -2.32 -27.82
C PRO A 178 1.72 -3.19 -27.74
N LYS A 179 2.84 -2.78 -28.35
CA LYS A 179 4.11 -3.51 -28.24
C LYS A 179 4.89 -3.02 -27.03
N HIS A 180 5.56 -3.96 -26.38
CA HIS A 180 6.39 -3.69 -25.20
C HIS A 180 5.65 -2.81 -24.15
N ALA A 181 4.38 -3.17 -23.91
CA ALA A 181 3.49 -2.53 -22.95
C ALA A 181 3.39 -3.26 -21.61
N ALA A 182 4.22 -4.29 -21.40
CA ALA A 182 4.26 -4.98 -20.11
C ALA A 182 5.05 -4.15 -19.09
N HIS A 183 4.89 -4.51 -17.82
CA HIS A 183 5.53 -3.87 -16.69
C HIS A 183 7.04 -3.78 -16.92
N THR A 184 7.59 -2.57 -16.75
CA THR A 184 8.99 -2.18 -16.97
C THR A 184 9.49 -2.13 -18.42
N ASP A 185 8.70 -2.55 -19.42
CA ASP A 185 9.14 -2.48 -20.81
C ASP A 185 9.34 -1.00 -21.25
N ASP A 186 8.50 -0.08 -20.78
CA ASP A 186 8.57 1.36 -21.05
C ASP A 186 9.79 2.04 -20.41
N LEU A 187 10.28 1.51 -19.28
CA LEU A 187 11.50 2.00 -18.61
C LEU A 187 12.73 1.86 -19.52
N SER A 188 12.73 0.90 -20.43
CA SER A 188 13.82 0.68 -21.39
C SER A 188 14.10 1.91 -22.26
N TYR A 189 13.08 2.75 -22.51
CA TYR A 189 13.18 3.99 -23.26
C TYR A 189 13.98 5.08 -22.52
N ILE A 190 13.91 5.08 -21.19
CA ILE A 190 14.61 6.04 -20.34
C ILE A 190 16.03 5.54 -20.01
N MET A 191 16.16 4.26 -19.67
CA MET A 191 17.41 3.67 -19.18
C MET A 191 18.41 3.36 -20.31
N GLY A 192 17.93 3.28 -21.56
CA GLY A 192 18.78 2.92 -22.71
C GLY A 192 19.20 1.44 -22.73
N VAL A 193 18.60 0.61 -21.88
CA VAL A 193 18.80 -0.85 -21.84
C VAL A 193 17.48 -1.50 -22.22
N HIS A 194 17.46 -2.21 -23.35
CA HIS A 194 16.29 -2.93 -23.85
C HIS A 194 16.68 -4.35 -24.28
N THR A 195 15.81 -5.32 -23.99
CA THR A 195 15.97 -6.72 -24.39
C THR A 195 15.36 -7.03 -25.76
N PHE A 196 14.78 -6.03 -26.41
CA PHE A 196 14.05 -6.13 -27.67
C PHE A 196 14.57 -5.12 -28.70
N GLU A 197 14.35 -5.40 -29.99
CA GLU A 197 14.60 -4.43 -31.06
C GLU A 197 13.39 -3.49 -31.18
N LYS A 198 13.65 -2.18 -31.22
CA LYS A 198 12.61 -1.15 -31.35
C LYS A 198 12.11 -1.13 -32.77
N ASP A 199 10.79 -1.11 -32.95
CA ASP A 199 10.20 -0.81 -34.24
C ASP A 199 10.21 0.70 -34.57
N GLU A 200 9.70 1.04 -35.75
CA GLU A 200 9.65 2.42 -36.24
C GLU A 200 8.92 3.38 -35.29
N ASN A 201 7.85 2.95 -34.64
CA ASN A 201 7.07 3.77 -33.72
C ASN A 201 7.78 3.88 -32.37
N GLU A 202 8.40 2.78 -31.93
CA GLU A 202 9.13 2.72 -30.66
C GLU A 202 10.40 3.58 -30.66
N VAL A 203 11.01 3.81 -31.82
CA VAL A 203 12.08 4.81 -31.96
C VAL A 203 11.58 6.22 -31.60
N HIS A 204 10.38 6.57 -32.03
CA HIS A 204 9.77 7.86 -31.70
C HIS A 204 9.26 7.92 -30.25
N LEU A 205 8.60 6.85 -29.78
CA LEU A 205 8.15 6.75 -28.39
C LEU A 205 9.32 6.83 -27.41
N ALA A 206 10.47 6.24 -27.74
CA ALA A 206 11.67 6.37 -26.93
C ALA A 206 12.09 7.82 -26.75
N LYS A 207 12.01 8.63 -27.82
CA LYS A 207 12.31 10.06 -27.76
C LYS A 207 11.28 10.83 -26.94
N VAL A 208 10.00 10.51 -27.09
CA VAL A 208 8.90 11.09 -26.30
C VAL A 208 9.13 10.85 -24.80
N TYR A 209 9.42 9.60 -24.40
CA TYR A 209 9.73 9.26 -23.01
C TYR A 209 10.93 10.05 -22.48
N GLN A 210 12.04 10.07 -23.21
CA GLN A 210 13.23 10.82 -22.80
C GLN A 210 12.93 12.30 -22.61
N ASP A 211 12.25 12.93 -23.56
CA ASP A 211 11.96 14.37 -23.49
C ASP A 211 10.96 14.67 -22.36
N MET A 212 9.88 13.90 -22.24
CA MET A 212 8.87 14.03 -21.19
C MET A 212 9.50 13.96 -19.78
N PHE A 213 10.26 12.90 -19.50
CA PHE A 213 10.88 12.73 -18.18
C PHE A 213 12.00 13.75 -17.92
N MET A 214 12.85 14.05 -18.92
CA MET A 214 13.94 15.01 -18.74
C MET A 214 13.42 16.44 -18.54
N ASN A 215 12.37 16.84 -19.24
CA ASN A 215 11.76 18.15 -19.08
C ASN A 215 11.10 18.27 -17.71
N PHE A 216 10.33 17.26 -17.31
CA PHE A 216 9.67 17.24 -16.01
C PHE A 216 10.67 17.32 -14.85
N VAL A 217 11.75 16.54 -14.91
CA VAL A 217 12.83 16.60 -13.89
C VAL A 217 13.52 17.96 -13.85
N LYS A 218 13.73 18.61 -15.00
CA LYS A 218 14.43 19.90 -15.07
C LYS A 218 13.56 21.09 -14.66
N THR A 219 12.27 21.05 -14.98
CA THR A 219 11.43 22.25 -14.98
C THR A 219 10.10 22.07 -14.24
N GLY A 220 9.72 20.84 -13.92
CA GLY A 220 8.39 20.53 -13.39
C GLY A 220 7.29 20.48 -14.47
N ASP A 221 7.64 20.68 -15.74
CA ASP A 221 6.75 20.62 -16.91
C ASP A 221 7.27 19.56 -17.90
N PRO A 222 6.48 18.54 -18.26
CA PRO A 222 6.89 17.52 -19.23
C PRO A 222 7.03 18.04 -20.67
N GLY A 223 6.39 19.16 -21.03
CA GLY A 223 6.33 19.67 -22.39
C GLY A 223 5.51 18.78 -23.33
N LEU A 224 5.77 18.87 -24.65
CA LEU A 224 5.13 18.02 -25.68
C LEU A 224 3.59 18.14 -25.77
N GLY A 225 3.00 19.19 -25.20
CA GLY A 225 1.54 19.31 -25.08
C GLY A 225 0.93 18.41 -23.98
N PHE A 226 1.77 17.82 -23.11
CA PHE A 226 1.33 17.12 -21.91
C PHE A 226 0.95 18.14 -20.83
N GLU A 227 -0.33 18.48 -20.81
CA GLU A 227 -0.92 19.40 -19.84
C GLU A 227 -1.17 18.72 -18.48
N ALA A 228 -1.23 19.51 -17.41
CA ALA A 228 -1.60 19.01 -16.10
C ALA A 228 -2.99 18.36 -16.12
N THR A 229 -3.15 17.26 -15.39
CA THR A 229 -4.39 16.50 -15.33
C THR A 229 -5.54 17.35 -14.79
N ASN A 230 -6.61 17.42 -15.56
CA ASN A 230 -7.89 17.93 -15.13
C ASN A 230 -8.68 16.81 -14.46
N LYS A 231 -9.04 17.02 -13.20
CA LYS A 231 -9.74 16.03 -12.38
C LYS A 231 -11.13 15.72 -12.92
N GLU A 232 -11.89 16.74 -13.33
CA GLU A 232 -13.28 16.60 -13.78
C GLU A 232 -13.40 15.79 -15.06
N LYS A 233 -12.45 15.94 -15.97
CA LYS A 233 -12.39 15.21 -17.24
C LYS A 233 -11.62 13.90 -17.14
N SER A 234 -10.96 13.64 -16.00
CA SER A 234 -10.01 12.53 -15.86
C SER A 234 -8.98 12.54 -16.99
N SER A 235 -8.39 13.71 -17.26
CA SER A 235 -7.52 13.89 -18.43
C SER A 235 -6.13 13.30 -18.24
N TYR A 236 -5.60 12.67 -19.28
CA TYR A 236 -4.32 12.00 -19.26
C TYR A 236 -3.60 12.18 -20.60
N PHE A 237 -2.28 12.06 -20.60
CA PHE A 237 -1.49 12.07 -21.81
C PHE A 237 -1.35 10.66 -22.36
N ASN A 238 -2.00 10.41 -23.49
CA ASN A 238 -1.95 9.15 -24.19
C ASN A 238 -0.61 9.04 -24.93
N VAL A 239 0.27 8.15 -24.47
CA VAL A 239 1.58 7.89 -25.08
C VAL A 239 1.43 6.78 -26.12
N TYR A 240 0.98 7.22 -27.30
CA TYR A 240 0.78 6.39 -28.48
C TYR A 240 1.47 7.01 -29.69
N TRP A 241 1.96 6.17 -30.60
CA TRP A 241 2.54 6.63 -31.86
C TRP A 241 2.20 5.64 -32.96
N ASN A 242 1.76 6.17 -34.10
CA ASN A 242 1.60 5.38 -35.31
C ASN A 242 2.04 6.23 -36.51
N GLU A 243 3.15 5.83 -37.11
CA GLU A 243 3.74 6.55 -38.23
C GLU A 243 2.89 6.47 -39.50
N THR A 244 2.14 5.37 -39.68
CA THR A 244 1.29 5.18 -40.85
C THR A 244 0.02 6.04 -40.79
N THR A 245 -0.64 6.12 -39.64
CA THR A 245 -1.86 6.93 -39.47
C THR A 245 -1.56 8.40 -39.18
N GLY A 246 -0.32 8.69 -38.75
CA GLY A 246 0.10 10.02 -38.31
C GLY A 246 -0.31 10.35 -36.88
N GLU A 247 -0.84 9.39 -36.12
CA GLU A 247 -1.19 9.57 -34.72
C GLU A 247 0.06 9.78 -33.87
N LYS A 248 -0.01 10.75 -32.97
CA LYS A 248 1.07 11.18 -32.08
C LYS A 248 0.52 11.28 -30.65
N PRO A 249 1.39 11.35 -29.63
CA PRO A 249 0.96 11.51 -28.26
C PRO A 249 0.11 12.77 -28.07
N VAL A 250 -0.97 12.65 -27.31
CA VAL A 250 -1.97 13.72 -27.16
C VAL A 250 -2.68 13.60 -25.81
N MET A 251 -3.20 14.72 -25.32
CA MET A 251 -4.12 14.72 -24.18
C MET A 251 -5.46 14.09 -24.56
N GLU A 252 -5.90 13.14 -23.75
CA GLU A 252 -7.20 12.51 -23.81
C GLU A 252 -7.96 12.67 -22.48
N ASN A 253 -9.24 12.27 -22.47
CA ASN A 253 -10.10 12.31 -21.30
C ASN A 253 -10.59 10.91 -20.98
N GLY A 254 -11.05 10.70 -19.74
CA GLY A 254 -11.64 9.42 -19.34
C GLY A 254 -10.61 8.31 -19.15
N PHE A 255 -9.47 8.62 -18.51
CA PHE A 255 -8.46 7.61 -18.13
C PHE A 255 -9.13 6.39 -17.51
N GLU A 256 -9.01 5.24 -18.17
CA GLU A 256 -9.49 3.93 -17.74
C GLU A 256 -10.90 3.94 -17.11
N GLU A 257 -11.84 4.68 -17.72
CA GLU A 257 -13.15 5.03 -17.15
C GLU A 257 -13.90 3.83 -16.58
N LYS A 258 -13.87 2.66 -17.25
CA LYS A 258 -14.53 1.45 -16.78
C LYS A 258 -13.92 0.91 -15.48
N VAL A 259 -12.59 0.86 -15.41
CA VAL A 259 -11.86 0.39 -14.23
C VAL A 259 -12.08 1.36 -13.08
N VAL A 260 -11.94 2.65 -13.35
CA VAL A 260 -12.15 3.74 -12.38
C VAL A 260 -13.57 3.68 -11.81
N LYS A 261 -14.59 3.62 -12.67
CA LYS A 261 -15.98 3.54 -12.22
C LYS A 261 -16.24 2.32 -11.35
N TYR A 262 -15.76 1.15 -11.77
CA TYR A 262 -16.04 -0.08 -11.04
C TYR A 262 -15.36 -0.11 -9.66
N PHE A 263 -14.05 0.13 -9.61
CA PHE A 263 -13.30 0.01 -8.37
C PHE A 263 -13.41 1.28 -7.52
N LEU A 264 -13.30 2.48 -8.09
CA LEU A 264 -13.28 3.73 -7.32
C LEU A 264 -14.66 4.30 -6.98
N GLU A 265 -15.74 3.80 -7.59
CA GLU A 265 -17.10 4.25 -7.28
C GLU A 265 -17.98 3.08 -6.78
N GLU A 266 -18.32 2.14 -7.66
CA GLU A 266 -19.31 1.10 -7.36
C GLU A 266 -18.86 0.16 -6.24
N MET A 267 -17.59 -0.24 -6.23
CA MET A 267 -17.06 -1.12 -5.18
C MET A 267 -16.93 -0.40 -3.84
N PHE A 268 -16.54 0.88 -3.82
CA PHE A 268 -16.56 1.69 -2.59
C PHE A 268 -17.98 1.86 -2.03
N GLU A 269 -18.98 2.02 -2.89
CA GLU A 269 -20.39 2.03 -2.46
C GLU A 269 -20.81 0.69 -1.87
N PHE A 270 -20.45 -0.41 -2.54
CA PHE A 270 -20.73 -1.74 -2.05
C PHE A 270 -20.08 -2.00 -0.68
N ASP A 271 -18.79 -1.68 -0.53
CA ASP A 271 -18.04 -1.81 0.73
C ASP A 271 -18.74 -1.06 1.88
N ARG A 272 -19.12 0.21 1.65
CA ARG A 272 -19.87 1.01 2.64
C ARG A 272 -21.21 0.37 3.03
N ASN A 273 -21.92 -0.20 2.07
CA ASN A 273 -23.20 -0.87 2.31
C ASN A 273 -23.02 -2.15 3.12
N VAL A 274 -21.95 -2.92 2.87
CA VAL A 274 -21.61 -4.11 3.68
C VAL A 274 -21.28 -3.69 5.12
N THR A 275 -20.45 -2.66 5.33
CA THR A 275 -20.16 -2.11 6.66
C THR A 275 -21.44 -1.69 7.38
N ALA A 276 -22.35 -0.97 6.71
CA ALA A 276 -23.62 -0.54 7.29
C ALA A 276 -24.52 -1.73 7.67
N ALA A 277 -24.61 -2.75 6.82
CA ALA A 277 -25.39 -3.96 7.08
C ALA A 277 -24.82 -4.77 8.26
N LYS A 278 -23.49 -4.92 8.35
CA LYS A 278 -22.82 -5.55 9.49
C LYS A 278 -23.15 -4.81 10.79
N LYS A 279 -23.03 -3.48 10.81
CA LYS A 279 -23.37 -2.65 11.99
C LYS A 279 -24.83 -2.82 12.45
N LEU A 280 -25.79 -2.87 11.52
CA LEU A 280 -27.21 -3.12 11.84
C LEU A 280 -27.45 -4.52 12.43
N LYS A 281 -26.70 -5.53 11.99
CA LYS A 281 -26.76 -6.89 12.54
C LYS A 281 -26.24 -6.95 13.97
N TYR A 282 -25.15 -6.24 14.28
CA TYR A 282 -24.59 -6.14 15.64
C TYR A 282 -25.47 -5.32 16.59
N MET A 283 -26.19 -4.30 16.10
CA MET A 283 -27.14 -3.52 16.92
C MET A 283 -28.42 -4.27 17.29
N ARG A 284 -28.76 -5.39 16.62
CA ARG A 284 -29.98 -6.17 16.89
C ARG A 284 -29.90 -7.14 18.09
N VAL A 285 -28.89 -7.03 18.96
CA VAL A 285 -28.85 -7.76 20.24
C VAL A 285 -28.75 -6.78 21.41
N PRO A 286 -29.89 -6.28 21.88
CA PRO A 286 -30.17 -6.36 23.30
C PRO A 286 -31.53 -7.02 23.50
N THR A 287 -31.53 -8.30 23.88
CA THR A 287 -32.67 -8.85 24.61
C THR A 287 -32.73 -8.10 25.93
N ALA A 288 -33.60 -7.09 26.01
CA ALA A 288 -33.98 -6.48 27.26
C ALA A 288 -34.60 -7.57 28.15
N ARG A 289 -33.79 -8.20 28.99
CA ARG A 289 -34.29 -8.88 30.18
C ARG A 289 -34.81 -7.77 31.08
N PHE A 290 -36.11 -7.51 30.99
CA PHE A 290 -36.83 -6.76 32.00
C PHE A 290 -36.69 -7.53 33.32
N TYR A 291 -35.74 -7.14 34.16
CA TYR A 291 -35.84 -7.40 35.58
C TYR A 291 -36.83 -6.37 36.13
N SER A 292 -38.06 -6.82 36.38
CA SER A 292 -38.95 -6.13 37.30
C SER A 292 -38.33 -6.22 38.69
N THR A 293 -37.77 -5.11 39.15
CA THR A 293 -37.38 -4.94 40.54
C THR A 293 -37.81 -3.55 40.99
N ASP A 294 -38.93 -3.54 41.71
CA ASP A 294 -39.27 -2.49 42.66
C ASP A 294 -38.10 -2.31 43.63
N VAL A 295 -37.29 -1.27 43.45
CA VAL A 295 -36.29 -0.87 44.44
C VAL A 295 -36.40 0.64 44.63
N ALA A 296 -36.70 1.01 45.87
CA ALA A 296 -36.92 2.36 46.34
C ALA A 296 -35.76 3.30 45.97
N SER A 297 -36.12 4.50 45.54
CA SER A 297 -35.27 5.50 44.90
C SER A 297 -34.26 6.23 45.82
N ASP A 298 -34.01 5.76 47.04
CA ASP A 298 -33.21 6.51 48.03
C ASP A 298 -31.80 5.94 48.32
N GLU A 299 -31.47 4.72 47.88
CA GLU A 299 -30.14 4.12 48.17
C GLU A 299 -29.19 4.02 46.96
N GLN A 300 -29.66 4.32 45.74
CA GLN A 300 -28.90 4.06 44.51
C GLN A 300 -27.83 5.14 44.19
N VAL A 301 -28.07 6.37 44.65
CA VAL A 301 -27.19 7.53 44.41
C VAL A 301 -25.82 7.36 45.08
N PRO A 302 -25.71 7.02 46.39
CA PRO A 302 -24.40 6.84 47.02
C PRO A 302 -23.59 5.68 46.42
N TYR A 303 -24.24 4.58 46.00
CA TYR A 303 -23.54 3.45 45.37
C TYR A 303 -22.97 3.76 43.99
N MET A 304 -23.68 4.58 43.17
CA MET A 304 -23.13 5.05 41.89
C MET A 304 -21.91 5.95 42.07
N PHE A 305 -21.93 6.86 43.06
CA PHE A 305 -20.77 7.70 43.32
C PHE A 305 -19.57 6.91 43.84
N ILE A 306 -19.81 5.93 44.73
CA ILE A 306 -18.74 5.05 45.24
C ILE A 306 -18.16 4.20 44.11
N SER A 307 -18.98 3.65 43.21
CA SER A 307 -18.50 2.84 42.09
C SER A 307 -17.71 3.66 41.07
N MET A 308 -18.17 4.88 40.74
CA MET A 308 -17.41 5.82 39.91
C MET A 308 -16.08 6.21 40.54
N PHE A 309 -16.06 6.44 41.86
CA PHE A 309 -14.84 6.80 42.57
C PHE A 309 -13.82 5.65 42.57
N LEU A 310 -14.28 4.41 42.76
CA LEU A 310 -13.43 3.21 42.70
C LEU A 310 -12.85 2.97 41.30
N ILE A 311 -13.67 3.12 40.24
CA ILE A 311 -13.20 2.99 38.86
C ILE A 311 -12.17 4.07 38.51
N SER A 312 -12.43 5.31 38.92
CA SER A 312 -11.51 6.42 38.71
C SER A 312 -10.20 6.21 39.49
N LEU A 313 -10.26 5.65 40.70
CA LEU A 313 -9.08 5.31 41.48
C LEU A 313 -8.22 4.24 40.80
N ILE A 314 -8.84 3.21 40.20
CA ILE A 314 -8.14 2.15 39.44
C ILE A 314 -7.46 2.74 38.21
N PHE A 315 -8.12 3.64 37.48
CA PHE A 315 -7.53 4.32 36.34
C PHE A 315 -6.37 5.24 36.76
N LEU A 316 -6.50 5.97 37.86
CA LEU A 316 -5.45 6.84 38.38
C LEU A 316 -4.24 6.06 38.88
N THR A 317 -4.43 4.95 39.59
CA THR A 317 -3.31 4.06 39.97
C THR A 317 -2.70 3.39 38.75
N GLY A 318 -3.48 2.97 37.76
CA GLY A 318 -2.98 2.46 36.48
C GLY A 318 -2.13 3.49 35.72
N CYS A 319 -2.58 4.74 35.64
CA CYS A 319 -1.85 5.85 35.02
C CYS A 319 -0.58 6.23 35.79
N LEU A 320 -0.61 6.23 37.12
CA LEU A 320 0.56 6.51 37.96
C LEU A 320 1.59 5.37 37.89
N ILE A 321 1.16 4.11 37.94
CA ILE A 321 2.03 2.94 37.75
C ILE A 321 2.61 2.95 36.33
N GLY A 322 1.82 3.25 35.31
CA GLY A 322 2.31 3.42 33.94
C GLY A 322 3.36 4.52 33.83
N LYS A 323 3.18 5.65 34.53
CA LYS A 323 4.12 6.78 34.48
C LYS A 323 5.41 6.57 35.29
N TYR A 324 5.36 5.81 36.37
CA TYR A 324 6.52 5.55 37.25
C TYR A 324 7.24 4.22 36.96
N CYS A 325 6.55 3.20 36.47
CA CYS A 325 7.12 1.88 36.18
C CYS A 325 7.42 1.67 34.68
N CYS A 326 6.82 2.44 33.78
CA CYS A 326 7.21 2.49 32.37
C CYS A 326 7.84 3.87 32.09
N PRO A 327 9.15 4.05 32.34
CA PRO A 327 9.83 5.22 31.82
C PRO A 327 9.64 5.21 30.30
N ALA A 328 8.92 6.20 29.80
CA ALA A 328 8.74 6.44 28.38
C ALA A 328 10.12 6.70 27.76
N THR A 329 10.82 5.64 27.34
CA THR A 329 12.05 5.62 26.51
C THR A 329 12.69 4.22 26.40
N ARG A 330 11.92 3.13 26.44
CA ARG A 330 12.45 1.80 26.10
C ARG A 330 11.40 1.01 25.33
N ASP A 331 11.44 1.11 24.00
CA ASP A 331 10.93 0.11 23.04
C ASP A 331 10.93 0.62 21.58
N ARG A 332 11.91 1.45 21.17
CA ARG A 332 12.01 1.97 19.80
C ARG A 332 13.29 1.59 19.04
N HIS A 333 14.06 0.61 19.52
CA HIS A 333 15.39 0.29 18.96
C HIS A 333 15.51 -1.10 18.29
N LEU A 334 14.42 -1.86 18.14
CA LEU A 334 14.45 -3.19 17.49
C LEU A 334 14.30 -3.13 15.95
N TYR A 335 13.93 -1.97 15.42
CA TYR A 335 13.89 -1.71 13.98
C TYR A 335 14.81 -0.52 13.68
N ILE A 336 15.43 -0.52 12.50
CA ILE A 336 16.30 0.58 12.06
C ILE A 336 15.49 1.89 12.17
N ARG A 337 15.86 2.72 13.14
CA ARG A 337 15.29 4.04 13.37
C ARG A 337 16.01 5.01 12.45
N LEU A 338 15.49 5.18 11.23
CA LEU A 338 15.95 6.20 10.28
C LEU A 338 15.25 7.55 10.56
N ASP A 339 15.23 8.03 11.81
CA ASP A 339 14.67 9.34 12.15
C ASP A 339 15.72 10.46 12.23
N GLY A 340 16.97 10.16 11.83
CA GLY A 340 18.02 11.17 11.64
C GLY A 340 18.52 11.84 12.93
N ASN A 341 18.14 11.35 14.11
CA ASN A 341 18.46 12.00 15.40
C ASN A 341 19.63 11.37 16.18
N ASP A 342 20.29 10.33 15.65
CA ASP A 342 21.49 9.71 16.27
C ASP A 342 22.81 10.10 15.58
N HIS A 343 22.87 11.23 14.89
CA HIS A 343 24.16 11.80 14.48
C HIS A 343 24.83 12.50 15.66
N ASP A 344 25.65 11.75 16.41
CA ASP A 344 26.84 12.35 16.99
C ASP A 344 27.71 12.84 15.81
N TRP A 345 27.86 14.16 15.71
CA TRP A 345 28.54 14.88 14.63
C TRP A 345 30.03 14.54 14.50
N HIS A 346 30.53 13.63 15.34
CA HIS A 346 31.90 13.13 15.34
C HIS A 346 32.12 11.84 14.55
N THR A 347 31.07 11.11 14.15
CA THR A 347 31.23 9.72 13.65
C THR A 347 31.16 9.55 12.13
N VAL A 348 30.88 10.61 11.36
CA VAL A 348 30.91 10.53 9.89
C VAL A 348 32.31 10.94 9.40
N LYS A 349 33.12 9.95 9.02
CA LYS A 349 34.19 10.19 8.06
C LYS A 349 33.52 10.61 6.75
N ASN A 350 33.77 11.85 6.35
CA ASN A 350 33.38 12.38 5.04
C ASN A 350 33.76 11.38 3.93
N PHE A 351 32.77 10.95 3.17
CA PHE A 351 32.94 10.43 1.83
C PHE A 351 32.38 11.45 0.84
#